data_AF-A0A9E5FUH6-F1
#
_entry.id   AF-A0A9E5FUH6-F1
#
_cell.length_a   1.000
_cell.length_b   1.000
_cell.length_c   1.000
_cell.angle_alpha   90.00
_cell.angle_beta   90.00
_cell.angle_gamma   90.00
#
_symmetry.space_group_name_H-M   'P 1'
#
loop_
_entity.id
_entity.type
_entity.pdbx_description
1 polymer ?
#
loop_
_entity_poly.entity_id
_entity_poly.type
_entity_poly.pdbx_seq_one_letter_code
_entity_poly.pdbx_strand_id
1 'polypeptide(L)'
;MSSTALRAIVLGRDPSGESHWLLTLLEENTGLERCLIRQTRNPKTTSPDLFDECEVVLEKSKEGGNRFARDYRLIARQAGIAKNHRTLERACRWAAIIRKNPPPPESAPVCYRIALETFRAMAERPRADCAYFKGLWLMIKDGGWPVHEHWFNRLGPRQSDVAAILSQPLDAQTTDEETVSLLTADLERWTAGEIHFVLP
;
A
#
# COMPACT_ATOMS: atom_id res chain seq x y z
N MET A 1 5.60 14.37 28.49
CA MET A 1 4.88 13.57 27.48
C MET A 1 5.91 13.09 26.48
N SER A 2 5.99 11.79 26.21
CA SER A 2 6.93 11.26 25.21
C SER A 2 6.28 11.37 23.84
N SER A 3 6.95 12.05 22.91
CA SER A 3 6.58 12.14 21.50
C SER A 3 7.47 11.20 20.70
N THR A 4 6.88 10.51 19.72
CA THR A 4 7.62 9.61 18.82
C THR A 4 7.39 10.08 17.38
N ALA A 5 8.47 10.34 16.65
CA ALA A 5 8.41 10.61 15.22
C ALA A 5 8.46 9.28 14.45
N LEU A 6 7.56 9.11 13.48
CA LEU A 6 7.42 7.91 12.67
C LEU A 6 7.45 8.29 11.20
N ARG A 7 8.21 7.55 10.38
CA ARG A 7 8.13 7.66 8.92
C ARG A 7 7.11 6.65 8.41
N ALA A 8 6.15 7.11 7.62
CA ALA A 8 5.00 6.29 7.25
C ALA A 8 4.45 6.60 5.85
N ILE A 9 3.64 5.68 5.34
CA ILE A 9 2.77 5.87 4.17
C ILE A 9 1.32 6.01 4.63
N VAL A 10 0.60 6.99 4.12
CA VAL A 10 -0.84 7.13 4.39
C VAL A 10 -1.64 6.13 3.54
N LEU A 11 -2.18 5.08 4.17
CA LEU A 11 -3.01 4.08 3.51
C LEU A 11 -4.52 4.39 3.59
N GLY A 12 -4.93 5.19 4.57
CA GLY A 12 -6.33 5.56 4.78
C GLY A 12 -6.47 6.92 5.43
N ARG A 13 -7.52 7.65 5.07
CA ARG A 13 -7.91 8.93 5.64
C ARG A 13 -9.43 8.97 5.75
N ASP A 14 -9.94 8.61 6.93
CA ASP A 14 -11.37 8.50 7.20
C ASP A 14 -11.83 9.67 8.10
N PRO A 15 -13.01 10.29 7.87
CA PRO A 15 -13.54 11.30 8.78
C PRO A 15 -13.70 10.74 10.20
N SER A 16 -13.31 11.51 11.22
CA SER A 16 -13.48 11.12 12.62
C SER A 16 -13.97 12.30 13.46
N GLY A 17 -15.24 12.26 13.85
CA GLY A 17 -15.92 13.40 14.46
C GLY A 17 -15.96 14.62 13.52
N GLU A 18 -16.12 15.81 14.11
CA GLU A 18 -16.32 17.04 13.34
C GLU A 18 -15.03 17.73 12.90
N SER A 19 -13.89 17.36 13.49
CA SER A 19 -12.65 18.14 13.38
C SER A 19 -11.39 17.30 13.20
N HIS A 20 -11.50 15.98 13.01
CA HIS A 20 -10.33 15.12 12.83
C HIS A 20 -10.46 14.22 11.59
N TRP A 21 -9.30 13.84 11.06
CA TRP A 21 -9.15 12.67 10.21
C TRP A 21 -8.55 11.54 11.05
N LEU A 22 -9.08 10.34 10.90
CA LEU A 22 -8.40 9.11 11.30
C LEU A 22 -7.47 8.70 10.15
N LEU A 23 -6.17 8.76 10.40
CA LEU A 23 -5.18 8.24 9.47
C LEU A 23 -4.89 6.77 9.81
N THR A 24 -4.83 5.95 8.76
CA THR A 24 -4.22 4.62 8.83
C THR A 24 -2.87 4.69 8.13
N LEU A 25 -1.80 4.42 8.86
CA LEU A 25 -0.42 4.60 8.45
C LEU A 25 0.27 3.25 8.37
N LEU A 26 1.11 3.04 7.36
CA LEU A 26 2.09 1.96 7.34
C LEU A 26 3.44 2.53 7.75
N GLU A 27 3.89 2.21 8.95
CA GLU A 27 5.19 2.56 9.51
C GLU A 27 6.18 1.41 9.27
N GLU A 28 7.44 1.77 9.05
CA GLU A 28 8.48 0.85 8.59
C GLU A 28 8.81 -0.27 9.59
N ASN A 29 8.71 -0.03 10.89
CA ASN A 29 9.17 -0.96 11.93
C ASN A 29 8.04 -1.68 12.67
N THR A 30 6.91 -1.00 12.92
CA THR A 30 5.78 -1.53 13.69
C THR A 30 4.62 -1.97 12.82
N GLY A 31 4.64 -1.65 11.52
CA GLY A 31 3.57 -1.99 10.59
C GLY A 31 2.43 -0.98 10.66
N LEU A 32 1.20 -1.45 10.90
CA LEU A 32 0.03 -0.59 10.82
C LEU A 32 -0.16 0.25 12.09
N GLU A 33 -0.13 1.57 11.94
CA GLU A 33 -0.38 2.54 13.00
C GLU A 33 -1.65 3.36 12.68
N ARG A 34 -2.34 3.82 13.73
CA ARG A 34 -3.51 4.70 13.58
C ARG A 34 -3.38 5.92 14.47
N CYS A 35 -3.70 7.08 13.91
CA CYS A 35 -3.70 8.33 14.67
C CYS A 35 -4.80 9.27 14.21
N LEU A 36 -5.27 10.11 15.14
CA LEU A 36 -6.14 11.24 14.84
C LEU A 36 -5.29 12.46 14.52
N ILE A 37 -5.58 13.14 13.41
CA ILE A 37 -5.00 14.44 13.07
C ILE A 37 -6.11 15.47 12.93
N ARG A 38 -5.89 16.66 13.48
CA ARG A 38 -6.88 17.75 13.39
C ARG A 38 -7.00 18.23 11.95
N GLN A 39 -8.23 18.40 11.48
CA GLN A 39 -8.52 19.09 10.24
C GLN A 39 -8.15 20.56 10.38
N THR A 40 -7.29 21.05 9.50
CA THR A 40 -6.87 22.45 9.46
C THR A 40 -7.40 23.11 8.20
N ARG A 41 -7.94 24.32 8.36
CA ARG A 41 -8.32 25.20 7.24
C ARG A 41 -7.20 26.17 6.87
N ASN A 42 -6.06 26.10 7.56
CA ASN A 42 -4.91 26.97 7.27
C ASN A 42 -4.23 26.50 5.97
N PRO A 43 -4.21 27.31 4.91
CA PRO A 43 -3.60 26.93 3.64
C PRO A 43 -2.08 26.72 3.72
N LYS A 44 -1.43 27.23 4.78
CA LYS A 44 0.01 27.02 5.01
C LYS A 44 0.35 25.65 5.61
N THR A 45 -0.65 24.92 6.09
CA THR A 45 -0.45 23.59 6.68
C THR A 45 -0.74 22.53 5.63
N THR A 46 0.22 21.64 5.40
CA THR A 46 0.03 20.52 4.48
C THR A 46 -0.99 19.54 5.05
N SER A 47 -2.13 19.39 4.38
CA SER A 47 -3.10 18.34 4.72
C SER A 47 -2.55 16.98 4.27
N PRO A 48 -2.64 15.93 5.12
CA PRO A 48 -2.36 14.56 4.72
C PRO A 48 -3.30 14.14 3.61
N ASP A 49 -2.77 13.37 2.66
CA ASP A 49 -3.53 12.75 1.58
C ASP A 49 -3.17 11.28 1.42
N LEU A 50 -4.03 10.54 0.71
CA LEU A 50 -3.77 9.13 0.43
C LEU A 50 -2.46 8.96 -0.34
N PHE A 51 -1.72 7.91 0.03
CA PHE A 51 -0.44 7.51 -0.56
C PHE A 51 0.73 8.46 -0.31
N ASP A 52 0.52 9.52 0.48
CA ASP A 52 1.63 10.38 0.91
C ASP A 52 2.66 9.56 1.70
N GLU A 53 3.93 9.78 1.39
CA GLU A 53 5.04 9.43 2.25
C GLU A 53 5.29 10.60 3.20
N CYS A 54 5.35 10.34 4.51
CA CYS A 54 5.35 11.40 5.52
C CYS A 54 6.16 11.04 6.76
N GLU A 55 6.49 12.05 7.55
CA GLU A 55 6.85 11.93 8.96
C GLU A 55 5.68 12.43 9.81
N VAL A 56 5.32 11.68 10.86
CA VAL A 56 4.26 12.03 11.80
C VAL A 56 4.79 11.98 13.21
N VAL A 57 4.59 13.03 13.98
CA VAL A 57 4.94 13.07 15.40
C VAL A 57 3.71 12.74 16.23
N LEU A 58 3.71 11.57 16.88
CA LEU A 58 2.61 11.10 17.71
C LEU A 58 2.81 11.50 19.16
N GLU A 59 1.75 12.02 19.78
CA GLU A 59 1.65 12.19 21.23
C GLU A 59 0.88 11.01 21.83
N LYS A 60 1.48 10.36 22.84
CA LYS A 60 0.82 9.28 23.59
C LYS A 60 -0.32 9.86 24.44
N SER A 61 -1.51 9.28 24.32
CA SER A 61 -2.60 9.52 25.27
C SER A 61 -2.18 9.07 26.66
N LYS A 62 -2.52 9.87 27.69
CA LYS A 62 -2.24 9.57 29.11
C LYS A 62 -2.92 8.28 29.60
N GLU A 63 -3.96 7.81 28.91
CA GLU A 63 -4.80 6.68 29.32
C GLU A 63 -4.81 5.53 28.30
N GLY A 64 -3.83 5.46 27.39
CA GLY A 64 -3.75 4.40 26.38
C GLY A 64 -4.78 4.50 25.24
N GLY A 65 -5.50 5.62 25.14
CA GLY A 65 -6.42 5.91 24.04
C GLY A 65 -5.72 6.27 22.70
N ASN A 66 -6.51 6.65 21.69
CA ASN A 66 -6.04 7.01 20.35
C ASN A 66 -4.85 7.98 20.39
N ARG A 67 -3.81 7.70 19.60
CA ARG A 67 -2.64 8.58 19.43
C ARG A 67 -3.03 9.78 18.59
N PHE A 68 -2.66 10.98 19.03
CA PHE A 68 -2.87 12.21 18.27
C PHE A 68 -1.61 12.58 17.51
N ALA A 69 -1.75 12.92 16.23
CA ALA A 69 -0.68 13.51 15.45
C ALA A 69 -0.54 14.99 15.83
N ARG A 70 0.59 15.31 16.46
CA ARG A 70 0.98 16.69 16.80
C ARG A 70 1.49 17.43 15.58
N ASP A 71 2.26 16.73 14.75
CA ASP A 71 2.87 17.29 13.54
C ASP A 71 2.78 16.30 12.38
N TYR A 72 2.70 16.84 11.17
CA TYR A 72 2.65 16.09 9.92
C TYR A 72 3.54 16.79 8.89
N ARG A 73 4.58 16.09 8.46
CA ARG A 73 5.51 16.55 7.44
C ARG A 73 5.42 15.65 6.22
N LEU A 74 5.03 16.22 5.09
CA LEU A 74 5.07 15.54 3.81
C LEU A 74 6.54 15.34 3.39
N ILE A 75 6.93 14.10 3.09
CA ILE A 75 8.20 13.77 2.44
C ILE A 75 7.99 13.77 0.92
N ALA A 76 7.00 13.03 0.43
CA ALA A 76 6.71 12.92 -1.00
C ALA A 76 5.23 12.68 -1.24
N ARG A 77 4.68 13.37 -2.25
CA ARG A 77 3.30 13.17 -2.72
C ARG A 77 3.31 12.41 -4.05
N GLN A 78 2.58 11.31 -4.10
CA GLN A 78 2.44 10.47 -5.30
C GLN A 78 1.40 11.04 -6.27
N ALA A 79 1.55 12.32 -6.64
CA ALA A 79 0.56 13.09 -7.40
C ALA A 79 0.22 12.50 -8.78
N GLY A 80 1.10 11.66 -9.33
CA GLY A 80 0.86 10.94 -10.58
C GLY A 80 -0.30 9.95 -10.52
N ILE A 81 -0.58 9.35 -9.36
CA ILE A 81 -1.65 8.35 -9.17
C ILE A 81 -3.02 8.92 -9.53
N ALA A 82 -3.31 10.15 -9.09
CA ALA A 82 -4.62 10.79 -9.29
C ALA A 82 -4.87 11.25 -10.74
N LYS A 83 -3.86 11.21 -11.62
CA LYS A 83 -4.00 11.64 -13.02
C LYS A 83 -4.80 10.66 -13.88
N ASN A 84 -4.90 9.40 -13.46
CA ASN A 84 -5.61 8.35 -14.18
C ASN A 84 -6.51 7.58 -13.23
N HIS A 85 -7.81 7.49 -13.56
CA HIS A 85 -8.80 6.84 -12.72
C HIS A 85 -8.48 5.35 -12.45
N ARG A 86 -8.04 4.60 -13.46
CA ARG A 86 -7.65 3.18 -13.30
C ARG A 86 -6.43 3.04 -12.40
N THR A 87 -5.46 3.96 -12.49
CA THR A 87 -4.31 3.98 -11.59
C THR A 87 -4.74 4.26 -10.15
N LEU A 88 -5.62 5.25 -9.95
CA LEU A 88 -6.17 5.57 -8.63
C LEU A 88 -6.94 4.40 -8.02
N GLU A 89 -7.80 3.73 -8.80
CA GLU A 89 -8.54 2.55 -8.35
C GLU A 89 -7.58 1.44 -7.88
N ARG A 90 -6.51 1.18 -8.63
CA ARG A 90 -5.50 0.18 -8.26
C ARG A 90 -4.72 0.57 -7.01
N ALA A 91 -4.34 1.85 -6.87
CA ALA A 91 -3.67 2.35 -5.67
C ALA A 91 -4.57 2.24 -4.42
N CYS A 92 -5.86 2.56 -4.56
CA CYS A 92 -6.85 2.36 -3.51
C CYS A 92 -7.00 0.88 -3.13
N ARG A 93 -7.09 -0.01 -4.13
CA ARG A 93 -7.16 -1.47 -3.93
C ARG A 93 -5.92 -1.98 -3.17
N TRP A 94 -4.74 -1.50 -3.58
CA TRP A 94 -3.46 -1.84 -2.96
C TRP A 94 -3.39 -1.40 -1.49
N ALA A 95 -3.73 -0.14 -1.21
CA ALA A 95 -3.80 0.37 0.16
C ALA A 95 -4.80 -0.42 1.02
N ALA A 96 -5.95 -0.79 0.44
CA ALA A 96 -6.97 -1.57 1.15
C ALA A 96 -6.47 -2.99 1.49
N ILE A 97 -5.77 -3.68 0.59
CA ILE A 97 -5.17 -4.99 0.88
C ILE A 97 -4.23 -4.89 2.07
N ILE A 98 -3.33 -3.91 2.10
CA ILE A 98 -2.38 -3.75 3.21
C ILE A 98 -3.10 -3.44 4.52
N ARG A 99 -4.12 -2.57 4.49
CA ARG A 99 -4.91 -2.22 5.69
C ARG A 99 -5.65 -3.42 6.27
N LYS A 100 -6.17 -4.30 5.42
CA LYS A 100 -6.92 -5.49 5.84
C LYS A 100 -5.99 -6.65 6.23
N ASN A 101 -4.74 -6.63 5.77
CA ASN A 101 -3.73 -7.67 6.03
C ASN A 101 -2.44 -7.00 6.58
N PRO A 102 -2.50 -6.36 7.76
CA PRO A 102 -1.37 -5.62 8.30
C PRO A 102 -0.17 -6.55 8.55
N PRO A 103 1.06 -6.15 8.19
CA PRO A 103 2.23 -6.95 8.46
C PRO A 103 2.52 -6.98 9.98
N PRO A 104 3.01 -8.09 10.53
CA PRO A 104 3.61 -8.07 11.86
C PRO A 104 4.94 -7.29 11.82
N PRO A 105 5.47 -6.82 12.97
CA PRO A 105 6.66 -5.98 13.02
C PRO A 105 7.88 -6.54 12.27
N GLU A 106 8.11 -7.85 12.34
CA GLU A 106 9.20 -8.54 11.65
C GLU A 106 9.12 -8.46 10.12
N SER A 107 7.92 -8.28 9.55
CA SER A 107 7.68 -8.14 8.11
C SER A 107 7.34 -6.71 7.70
N ALA A 108 7.21 -5.78 8.65
CA ALA A 108 6.85 -4.39 8.40
C ALA A 108 7.84 -3.68 7.47
N PRO A 109 9.19 -3.83 7.61
CA PRO A 109 10.12 -3.12 6.74
C PRO A 109 10.00 -3.54 5.27
N VAL A 110 9.82 -4.85 5.04
CA VAL A 110 9.65 -5.42 3.70
C VAL A 110 8.33 -4.96 3.09
N CYS A 111 7.23 -5.02 3.85
CA CYS A 111 5.92 -4.55 3.41
C CYS A 111 5.93 -3.05 3.10
N TYR A 112 6.54 -2.23 3.96
CA TYR A 112 6.70 -0.79 3.77
C TYR A 112 7.42 -0.47 2.46
N ARG A 113 8.58 -1.11 2.22
CA ARG A 113 9.36 -0.93 0.99
C ARG A 113 8.54 -1.29 -0.25
N ILE A 114 7.95 -2.48 -0.28
CA ILE A 114 7.15 -2.95 -1.43
C ILE A 114 5.96 -2.01 -1.67
N ALA A 115 5.28 -1.58 -0.61
CA ALA A 115 4.16 -0.66 -0.72
C ALA A 115 4.58 0.68 -1.33
N LEU A 116 5.65 1.28 -0.81
CA LEU A 116 6.18 2.57 -1.29
C LEU A 116 6.64 2.50 -2.75
N GLU A 117 7.42 1.47 -3.09
CA GLU A 117 7.89 1.26 -4.47
C GLU A 117 6.73 1.04 -5.44
N THR A 118 5.69 0.31 -5.01
CA THR A 118 4.49 0.09 -5.82
C THR A 118 3.72 1.39 -6.06
N PHE A 119 3.52 2.23 -5.04
CA PHE A 119 2.86 3.54 -5.21
C PHE A 119 3.68 4.48 -6.11
N ARG A 120 4.99 4.54 -5.93
CA ARG A 120 5.89 5.33 -6.79
C ARG A 120 5.85 4.85 -8.23
N ALA A 121 5.90 3.54 -8.45
CA ALA A 121 5.77 2.96 -9.78
C ALA A 121 4.44 3.34 -10.45
N MET A 122 3.31 3.27 -9.72
CA MET A 122 2.01 3.71 -10.22
C MET A 122 1.94 5.21 -10.52
N ALA A 123 2.68 6.04 -9.77
CA ALA A 123 2.73 7.48 -9.99
C ALA A 123 3.59 7.88 -11.19
N GLU A 124 4.69 7.16 -11.43
CA GLU A 124 5.77 7.60 -12.31
C GLU A 124 5.86 6.83 -13.64
N ARG A 125 5.28 5.63 -13.71
CA ARG A 125 5.44 4.71 -14.84
C ARG A 125 4.10 4.34 -15.47
N PRO A 126 4.09 3.96 -16.77
CA PRO A 126 2.93 3.30 -17.37
C PRO A 126 2.69 1.93 -16.73
N ARG A 127 1.58 1.28 -17.10
CA ARG A 127 1.24 -0.09 -16.67
C ARG A 127 1.09 -0.27 -15.16
N ALA A 128 0.25 0.56 -14.55
CA ALA A 128 -0.14 0.45 -13.15
C ALA A 128 -0.78 -0.91 -12.80
N ASP A 129 -1.38 -1.59 -13.77
CA ASP A 129 -1.86 -2.97 -13.69
C ASP A 129 -0.72 -3.95 -13.38
N CYS A 130 0.40 -3.84 -14.08
CA CYS A 130 1.58 -4.67 -13.82
C CYS A 130 2.28 -4.27 -12.53
N ALA A 131 2.35 -2.97 -12.20
CA ALA A 131 2.89 -2.52 -10.91
C ALA A 131 2.10 -3.13 -9.73
N TYR A 132 0.76 -3.12 -9.82
CA TYR A 132 -0.11 -3.77 -8.84
C TYR A 132 0.16 -5.27 -8.73
N PHE A 133 0.18 -5.98 -9.86
CA PHE A 133 0.44 -7.43 -9.89
C PHE A 133 1.80 -7.76 -9.25
N LYS A 134 2.86 -7.03 -9.60
CA LYS A 134 4.21 -7.20 -9.03
C LYS A 134 4.22 -6.95 -7.53
N GLY A 135 3.58 -5.86 -7.08
CA GLY A 135 3.47 -5.53 -5.66
C GLY A 135 2.81 -6.65 -4.87
N LEU A 136 1.67 -7.16 -5.37
CA LEU A 136 0.95 -8.27 -4.74
C LEU A 136 1.80 -9.55 -4.70
N TRP A 137 2.42 -9.92 -5.82
CA TRP A 137 3.31 -11.07 -5.89
C TRP A 137 4.47 -10.97 -4.88
N LEU A 138 5.16 -9.83 -4.84
CA LEU A 138 6.29 -9.62 -3.94
C LEU A 138 5.86 -9.60 -2.47
N MET A 139 4.73 -8.98 -2.15
CA MET A 139 4.21 -8.96 -0.78
C MET A 139 3.89 -10.36 -0.26
N ILE A 140 3.34 -11.22 -1.12
CA ILE A 140 3.05 -12.61 -0.77
C ILE A 140 4.35 -13.41 -0.64
N LYS A 141 5.22 -13.33 -1.66
CA LYS A 141 6.49 -14.07 -1.71
C LYS A 141 7.41 -13.70 -0.55
N ASP A 142 7.69 -12.40 -0.37
CA ASP A 142 8.61 -11.91 0.65
C ASP A 142 7.95 -11.91 2.04
N GLY A 143 6.62 -12.06 2.11
CA GLY A 143 5.87 -12.37 3.34
C GLY A 143 6.01 -13.84 3.79
N GLY A 144 6.73 -14.69 3.05
CA GLY A 144 7.01 -16.07 3.42
C GLY A 144 5.99 -17.09 2.92
N TRP A 145 5.02 -16.68 2.09
CA TRP A 145 4.01 -17.58 1.56
C TRP A 145 4.48 -18.29 0.28
N PRO A 146 4.09 -19.56 0.06
CA PRO A 146 4.59 -20.39 -1.04
C PRO A 146 3.91 -20.08 -2.38
N VAL A 147 3.85 -18.81 -2.77
CA VAL A 147 3.17 -18.38 -4.02
C VAL A 147 3.80 -18.97 -5.26
N HIS A 148 5.11 -19.21 -5.23
CA HIS A 148 5.80 -19.84 -6.35
C HIS A 148 5.43 -21.33 -6.44
N GLU A 149 5.52 -22.04 -5.33
CA GLU A 149 5.31 -23.48 -5.25
C GLU A 149 3.84 -23.86 -5.47
N HIS A 150 2.90 -23.08 -4.94
CA HIS A 150 1.48 -23.40 -4.94
C HIS A 150 0.71 -22.74 -6.07
N TRP A 151 0.97 -21.46 -6.36
CA TRP A 151 0.20 -20.72 -7.36
C TRP A 151 0.89 -20.67 -8.72
N PHE A 152 2.18 -20.32 -8.79
CA PHE A 152 2.87 -20.20 -10.08
C PHE A 152 3.02 -21.56 -10.78
N ASN A 153 3.43 -22.60 -10.04
CA ASN A 153 3.63 -23.93 -10.61
C ASN A 153 2.36 -24.58 -11.22
N ARG A 154 1.16 -24.18 -10.78
CA ARG A 154 -0.11 -24.70 -11.33
C ARG A 154 -0.63 -23.95 -12.55
N LEU A 155 0.02 -22.87 -13.00
CA LEU A 155 -0.48 -22.02 -14.09
C LEU A 155 -0.33 -22.64 -15.49
N GLY A 156 0.51 -23.67 -15.65
CA GLY A 156 0.77 -24.29 -16.94
C GLY A 156 1.32 -23.28 -17.97
N PRO A 157 0.77 -23.18 -19.19
CA PRO A 157 1.24 -22.24 -20.21
C PRO A 157 1.23 -20.77 -19.77
N ARG A 158 0.33 -20.38 -18.86
CA ARG A 158 0.24 -18.99 -18.35
C ARG A 158 1.45 -18.55 -17.52
N GLN A 159 2.38 -19.46 -17.19
CA GLN A 159 3.64 -19.13 -16.51
C GLN A 159 4.51 -18.17 -17.32
N SER A 160 4.50 -18.27 -18.66
CA SER A 160 5.29 -17.36 -19.51
C SER A 160 4.82 -15.91 -19.37
N ASP A 161 3.52 -15.70 -19.26
CA ASP A 161 2.94 -14.37 -19.09
C ASP A 161 3.28 -13.79 -17.71
N VAL A 162 3.18 -14.60 -16.65
CA VAL A 162 3.61 -14.18 -15.32
C VAL A 162 5.11 -13.88 -15.29
N ALA A 163 5.94 -14.72 -15.89
CA ALA A 163 7.37 -14.49 -15.98
C ALA A 163 7.70 -13.21 -16.74
N ALA A 164 7.01 -12.93 -17.86
CA ALA A 164 7.13 -11.70 -18.62
C ALA A 164 6.70 -10.48 -17.78
N ILE A 165 5.55 -10.56 -17.11
CA ILE A 165 5.07 -9.50 -16.22
C ILE A 165 6.14 -9.20 -15.17
N LEU A 166 6.61 -10.20 -14.43
CA LEU A 166 7.54 -10.04 -13.31
C LEU A 166 8.93 -9.53 -13.75
N SER A 167 9.47 -10.04 -14.86
CA SER A 167 10.85 -9.76 -15.29
C SER A 167 11.01 -8.47 -16.12
N GLN A 168 10.01 -8.07 -16.90
CA GLN A 168 10.13 -6.88 -17.75
C GLN A 168 9.97 -5.58 -16.93
N PRO A 169 10.76 -4.53 -17.20
CA PRO A 169 10.48 -3.18 -16.69
C PRO A 169 9.10 -2.71 -17.13
N LEU A 170 8.44 -1.86 -16.31
CA LEU A 170 7.08 -1.39 -16.60
C LEU A 170 6.98 -0.61 -17.93
N ASP A 171 8.01 0.15 -18.29
CA ASP A 171 8.07 0.90 -19.55
C ASP A 171 8.23 0.01 -20.79
N ALA A 172 8.73 -1.23 -20.60
CA ALA A 172 8.96 -2.20 -21.67
C ALA A 172 7.90 -3.30 -21.68
N GLN A 173 6.85 -3.16 -20.87
CA GLN A 173 5.89 -4.22 -20.62
C GLN A 173 4.98 -4.47 -21.83
N THR A 174 5.03 -5.69 -22.36
CA THR A 174 4.29 -6.08 -23.58
C THR A 174 3.06 -6.93 -23.32
N THR A 175 2.92 -7.58 -22.16
CA THR A 175 1.72 -8.36 -21.84
C THR A 175 0.51 -7.44 -21.84
N ASP A 176 -0.59 -7.81 -22.49
CA ASP A 176 -1.77 -6.94 -22.59
C ASP A 176 -2.52 -6.79 -21.25
N GLU A 177 -3.34 -5.74 -21.11
CA GLU A 177 -4.04 -5.44 -19.84
C GLU A 177 -5.06 -6.53 -19.45
N GLU A 178 -5.66 -7.24 -20.43
CA GLU A 178 -6.68 -8.27 -20.15
C GLU A 178 -6.01 -9.50 -19.55
N THR A 179 -4.90 -9.95 -20.13
CA THR A 179 -4.08 -11.04 -19.58
C THR A 179 -3.61 -10.73 -18.17
N VAL A 180 -3.10 -9.51 -17.93
CA VAL A 180 -2.69 -9.07 -16.58
C VAL A 180 -3.88 -9.11 -15.63
N SER A 181 -5.04 -8.60 -16.03
CA SER A 181 -6.24 -8.58 -15.20
C SER A 181 -6.71 -9.99 -14.82
N LEU A 182 -6.70 -10.94 -15.76
CA LEU A 182 -7.07 -12.34 -15.49
C LEU A 182 -6.09 -13.01 -14.52
N LEU A 183 -4.79 -12.78 -14.69
CA LEU A 183 -3.75 -13.31 -13.80
C LEU A 183 -3.82 -12.67 -12.41
N THR A 184 -4.08 -11.36 -12.32
CA THR A 184 -4.32 -10.68 -11.05
C THR A 184 -5.51 -11.30 -10.32
N ALA A 185 -6.64 -11.53 -11.00
CA ALA A 185 -7.83 -12.12 -10.38
C ALA A 185 -7.59 -13.58 -9.93
N ASP A 186 -6.82 -14.36 -10.70
CA ASP A 186 -6.43 -15.72 -10.32
C ASP A 186 -5.53 -15.71 -9.07
N LEU A 187 -4.53 -14.82 -9.03
CA LEU A 187 -3.64 -14.64 -7.88
C LEU A 187 -4.44 -14.22 -6.65
N GLU A 188 -5.26 -13.17 -6.74
CA GLU A 188 -6.08 -12.70 -5.63
C GLU A 188 -7.01 -13.79 -5.09
N ARG A 189 -7.66 -14.57 -5.97
CA ARG A 189 -8.51 -15.69 -5.57
C ARG A 189 -7.71 -16.76 -4.82
N TRP A 190 -6.51 -17.07 -5.28
CA TRP A 190 -5.61 -17.98 -4.58
C TRP A 190 -5.20 -17.41 -3.22
N THR A 191 -4.84 -16.13 -3.16
CA THR A 191 -4.41 -15.47 -1.91
C THR A 191 -5.52 -15.50 -0.86
N ALA A 192 -6.77 -15.25 -1.26
CA ALA A 192 -7.93 -15.34 -0.37
C ALA A 192 -8.24 -16.78 0.06
N GLY A 193 -8.12 -17.75 -0.85
CA GLY A 193 -8.46 -19.15 -0.59
C GLY A 193 -7.42 -19.90 0.26
N GLU A 194 -6.14 -19.71 -0.04
CA GLU A 194 -5.06 -20.54 0.51
C GLU A 194 -4.33 -19.88 1.69
N ILE A 195 -4.20 -18.56 1.70
CA ILE A 195 -3.51 -17.83 2.77
C ILE A 195 -4.40 -16.82 3.49
N HIS A 196 -5.70 -16.88 3.24
CA HIS A 196 -6.75 -16.12 3.91
C HIS A 196 -6.56 -14.60 3.91
N PHE A 197 -5.90 -14.06 2.88
CA PHE A 197 -5.87 -12.61 2.69
C PHE A 197 -7.28 -12.08 2.50
N VAL A 198 -7.58 -11.00 3.22
CA VAL A 198 -8.85 -10.30 3.08
C VAL A 198 -8.71 -9.30 1.93
N LEU A 199 -9.39 -9.58 0.82
CA LEU A 199 -9.44 -8.68 -0.33
C LEU A 199 -10.41 -7.51 -0.09
N PRO A 200 -10.20 -6.35 -0.75
CA PRO A 200 -11.08 -5.18 -0.69
C PRO A 200 -12.54 -5.48 -1.01
#